data_AF-A0A497K3C1-F1
#
_entry.id   AF-A0A497K3C1-F1
#
_cell.length_a   1.000
_cell.length_b   1.000
_cell.length_c   1.000
_cell.angle_alpha   90.00
_cell.angle_beta   90.00
_cell.angle_gamma   90.00
#
_symmetry.space_group_name_H-M   'P 1'
#
loop_
_entity.id
_entity.type
_entity.pdbx_description
1 polymer ?
#
loop_
_entity_poly.entity_id
_entity_poly.type
_entity_poly.pdbx_seq_one_letter_code
_entity_poly.pdbx_strand_id
1 'polypeptide(L)' 'MHPPESEEVMELVNRLVVLGKEFEIPEMPAEEAKANLLSLVRELDPAIAEELENNAYDVRVEGNALVVYRLSAFFG' A
#
# COMPACT_ATOMS: atom_id res chain seq x y z
N MET A 1 36.62 3.03 -10.61
CA MET A 1 35.37 3.81 -10.74
C MET A 1 34.26 2.91 -10.23
N HIS A 2 33.71 3.20 -9.05
CA HIS A 2 32.43 2.60 -8.65
C HIS A 2 31.35 3.13 -9.60
N PRO A 3 30.44 2.30 -10.12
CA PRO A 3 29.23 2.85 -10.71
C PRO A 3 28.50 3.67 -9.63
N PRO A 4 27.88 4.81 -9.97
CA PRO A 4 27.00 5.49 -9.03
C PRO A 4 25.93 4.48 -8.63
N GLU A 5 25.75 4.35 -7.32
CA GLU A 5 24.71 3.57 -6.68
C GLU A 5 23.42 3.78 -7.46
N SER A 6 22.81 2.67 -7.90
CA SER A 6 21.47 2.70 -8.47
C SER A 6 20.63 3.60 -7.58
N GLU A 7 20.25 4.76 -8.11
CA GLU A 7 19.27 5.62 -7.46
C GLU A 7 18.01 4.77 -7.44
N GLU A 8 17.82 3.99 -6.37
CA GLU A 8 16.57 3.32 -6.07
C GLU A 8 15.57 4.46 -6.10
N VAL A 9 14.83 4.55 -7.21
CA VAL A 9 13.73 5.47 -7.36
C VAL A 9 12.74 5.08 -6.28
N MET A 10 12.90 5.72 -5.11
CA MET A 10 11.99 5.59 -4.01
C MET A 10 10.67 6.15 -4.50
N GLU A 11 9.77 5.27 -4.91
CA GLU A 11 8.42 5.67 -5.30
C GLU A 11 7.75 6.27 -4.08
N LEU A 12 7.49 7.57 -4.09
CA LEU A 12 6.81 8.26 -3.00
C LEU A 12 5.30 8.14 -3.19
N VAL A 13 4.59 7.87 -2.10
CA VAL A 13 3.14 7.78 -2.07
C VAL A 13 2.58 8.75 -1.05
N ASN A 14 1.46 9.39 -1.39
CA ASN A 14 0.70 10.28 -0.51
C ASN A 14 -0.80 9.96 -0.49
N ARG A 15 -1.19 8.88 -1.17
CA ARG A 15 -2.55 8.37 -1.21
C ARG A 15 -2.56 6.87 -0.97
N LEU A 16 -3.59 6.41 -0.29
CA LEU A 16 -3.85 5.01 0.00
C LEU A 16 -5.26 4.66 -0.49
N VAL A 17 -5.36 3.69 -1.38
CA VAL A 17 -6.64 3.23 -1.93
C VAL A 17 -6.86 1.79 -1.48
N VAL A 18 -7.83 1.55 -0.62
CA VAL A 18 -8.08 0.22 -0.05
C VAL A 18 -9.56 -0.12 -0.21
N LEU A 19 -9.84 -1.28 -0.83
CA LEU A 19 -11.21 -1.77 -1.05
C LEU A 19 -12.14 -0.73 -1.73
N GLY A 20 -11.59 0.11 -2.62
CA GLY A 20 -12.32 1.16 -3.32
C GLY A 20 -12.58 2.44 -2.50
N LYS A 21 -12.04 2.53 -1.28
CA LYS A 21 -11.99 3.77 -0.49
C LYS A 21 -10.63 4.43 -0.65
N GLU A 22 -10.61 5.74 -0.82
CA GLU A 22 -9.39 6.53 -0.94
C GLU A 22 -9.13 7.31 0.35
N PHE A 23 -7.87 7.32 0.78
CA PHE A 23 -7.39 8.03 1.96
C PHE A 23 -6.15 8.83 1.60
N GLU A 24 -6.06 10.07 2.09
CA GLU A 24 -4.82 10.84 2.03
C GLU A 24 -3.92 10.42 3.19
N ILE A 25 -2.65 10.16 2.88
CA ILE A 25 -1.64 9.79 3.87
C ILE A 25 -0.44 10.74 3.76
N PRO A 26 0.37 10.89 4.82
CA PRO A 26 1.61 11.63 4.74
C PRO A 26 2.50 11.09 3.61
N GLU A 27 3.18 11.99 2.89
CA GLU A 27 4.10 11.58 1.83
C GLU A 27 5.24 10.75 2.43
N MET A 28 5.38 9.52 1.96
CA MET A 28 6.38 8.57 2.45
C MET A 28 6.80 7.59 1.35
N PRO A 29 7.93 6.89 1.51
CA PRO A 29 8.35 5.85 0.58
C PRO A 29 7.31 4.74 0.47
N ALA A 30 7.01 4.28 -0.74
CA ALA A 30 6.05 3.20 -0.99
C ALA A 30 6.40 1.92 -0.25
N GLU A 31 7.68 1.57 -0.16
CA GLU A 31 8.14 0.40 0.60
C GLU A 31 7.87 0.54 2.10
N GLU A 32 8.03 1.73 2.65
CA GLU A 32 7.69 2.02 4.05
C GLU A 32 6.18 1.98 4.27
N ALA A 33 5.40 2.55 3.34
CA ALA A 33 3.94 2.49 3.36
C ALA A 33 3.42 1.05 3.27
N LYS A 34 4.05 0.19 2.44
CA LYS A 34 3.73 -1.25 2.34
C LYS A 34 4.05 -1.97 3.64
N ALA A 35 5.24 -1.75 4.19
CA ALA A 35 5.67 -2.38 5.44
C ALA A 35 4.75 -2.03 6.62
N ASN A 36 4.22 -0.81 6.63
CA ASN A 36 3.33 -0.30 7.68
C ASN A 36 1.85 -0.25 7.27
N LEU A 37 1.47 -0.89 6.15
CA LEU A 37 0.14 -0.76 5.54
C LEU A 37 -0.99 -1.02 6.53
N LEU A 38 -0.89 -2.14 7.26
CA LEU A 38 -1.95 -2.56 8.17
C LEU A 38 -2.14 -1.56 9.32
N SER A 39 -1.04 -0.99 9.82
CA SER A 39 -1.06 0.04 10.86
C SER A 39 -1.71 1.32 10.34
N LEU A 40 -1.32 1.78 9.14
CA LEU A 40 -1.89 2.96 8.49
C LEU A 40 -3.41 2.79 8.29
N VAL A 41 -3.82 1.66 7.73
CA VAL A 41 -5.24 1.36 7.51
C VAL A 41 -5.99 1.29 8.84
N ARG A 42 -5.39 0.74 9.91
CA ARG A 42 -6.05 0.62 11.21
C ARG A 42 -6.31 1.99 11.87
N GLU A 43 -5.43 2.96 11.67
CA GLU A 43 -5.63 4.33 12.13
C GLU A 43 -6.71 5.08 11.32
N LEU A 44 -6.80 4.80 10.02
CA LEU A 44 -7.76 5.43 9.11
C LEU A 44 -9.17 4.82 9.20
N ASP A 45 -9.24 3.49 9.11
CA ASP A 45 -10.47 2.70 9.18
C ASP A 45 -10.17 1.29 9.73
N PRO A 46 -10.37 1.06 11.04
CA PRO A 46 -10.06 -0.23 11.67
C PRO A 46 -10.90 -1.38 11.12
N ALA A 47 -12.09 -1.13 10.57
CA ALA A 47 -12.92 -2.18 9.98
C ALA A 47 -12.30 -2.71 8.67
N ILE A 48 -11.68 -1.84 7.88
CA ILE A 48 -10.92 -2.24 6.69
C ILE A 48 -9.68 -3.03 7.09
N ALA A 49 -8.97 -2.60 8.15
CA ALA A 49 -7.79 -3.31 8.63
C ALA A 49 -8.14 -4.76 9.04
N GLU A 50 -9.23 -4.94 9.78
CA GLU A 50 -9.74 -6.28 10.10
C GLU A 50 -10.10 -7.09 8.84
N GLU A 51 -10.68 -6.47 7.81
CA GLU A 51 -10.96 -7.17 6.54
C GLU A 51 -9.66 -7.61 5.86
N LEU A 52 -8.63 -6.76 5.83
CA LEU A 52 -7.33 -7.10 5.25
C LEU A 52 -6.59 -8.18 6.05
N GLU A 53 -6.68 -8.21 7.38
CA GLU A 53 -6.10 -9.29 8.20
C GLU A 53 -6.73 -10.65 7.90
N ASN A 54 -8.03 -10.66 7.60
CA ASN A 54 -8.79 -11.90 7.38
C ASN A 54 -8.88 -12.33 5.91
N ASN A 55 -8.37 -11.54 4.96
CA ASN A 55 -8.48 -11.82 3.53
C ASN A 55 -7.12 -11.71 2.83
N ALA A 56 -6.95 -12.46 1.74
CA ALA A 56 -5.80 -12.27 0.87
C ALA A 56 -5.94 -10.94 0.10
N TYR A 57 -4.85 -10.18 0.04
CA TYR A 57 -4.77 -8.93 -0.73
C TYR A 57 -3.43 -8.82 -1.44
N ASP A 58 -3.40 -8.00 -2.50
CA ASP A 58 -2.21 -7.57 -3.23
C ASP A 58 -2.07 -6.06 -3.08
N VAL A 59 -0.83 -5.57 -3.09
CA VAL A 59 -0.54 -4.13 -2.92
C VAL A 59 0.31 -3.68 -4.09
N ARG A 60 -0.15 -2.63 -4.78
CA ARG A 60 0.55 -2.06 -5.93
C ARG A 60 0.73 -0.57 -5.76
N VAL A 61 1.78 -0.05 -6.39
CA VAL A 61 1.99 1.40 -6.48
C VAL A 61 1.49 1.83 -7.85
N GLU A 62 0.60 2.81 -7.86
CA GLU A 62 0.08 3.42 -9.09
C GLU A 62 0.32 4.94 -9.01
N GLY A 63 1.42 5.38 -9.62
CA GLY A 63 1.87 6.77 -9.51
C GLY A 63 2.26 7.11 -8.07
N ASN A 64 1.50 8.01 -7.44
CA ASN A 64 1.68 8.42 -6.04
C ASN A 64 0.66 7.78 -5.08
N ALA A 65 -0.06 6.75 -5.53
CA ALA A 65 -1.04 6.04 -4.73
C ALA A 65 -0.61 4.59 -4.45
N LEU A 66 -0.74 4.17 -3.21
CA LEU A 66 -0.65 2.77 -2.82
C LEU A 66 -2.04 2.15 -2.92
N VAL A 67 -2.23 1.18 -3.80
CA VAL A 67 -3.53 0.55 -4.08
C VAL A 67 -3.54 -0.88 -3.57
N VAL A 68 -4.51 -1.18 -2.70
CA VAL A 68 -4.73 -2.49 -2.09
C VAL A 68 -5.91 -3.17 -2.77
N TYR A 69 -5.60 -4.25 -3.48
CA TYR A 69 -6.56 -5.08 -4.18
C TYR A 69 -6.89 -6.31 -3.35
N ARG A 70 -8.18 -6.59 -3.13
CA ARG A 70 -8.59 -7.87 -2.55
C ARG A 70 -8.35 -8.98 -3.57
N LEU A 71 -7.53 -9.96 -3.22
CA LEU A 71 -7.40 -11.18 -3.99
C LEU A 71 -8.65 -12.01 -3.74
N SER A 72 -9.65 -11.82 -4.60
CA SER A 72 -10.77 -12.74 -4.68
C SER A 72 -10.19 -14.07 -5.17
N ALA A 73 -10.03 -15.03 -4.27
CA ALA A 73 -9.70 -16.39 -4.68
C ALA A 73 -10.83 -16.86 -5.60
N PHE A 74 -10.55 -16.94 -6.90
CA PHE A 74 -11.39 -17.66 -7.83
C PHE A 74 -11.28 -19.14 -7.44
N PHE A 75 -12.17 -19.61 -6.57
CA PHE A 75 -12.47 -21.03 -6.46
C PHE A 75 -13.23 -21.39 -7.75
N GLY A 76 -12.47 -21.82 -8.75
CA GLY A 76 -12.98 -22.57 -9.91
C GLY A 76 -13.11 -24.05 -9.56
#